data_AF-A0A534XBG6-F1
#
_entry.id   AF-A0A534XBG6-F1
#
_cell.length_a   1.000
_cell.length_b   1.000
_cell.length_c   1.000
_cell.angle_alpha   90.00
_cell.angle_beta   90.00
_cell.angle_gamma   90.00
#
_symmetry.space_group_name_H-M   'P 1'
#
loop_
_entity.id
_entity.type
_entity.pdbx_description
1 polymer ?
#
loop_
_entity_poly.entity_id
_entity_poly.type
_entity_poly.pdbx_seq_one_letter_code
_entity_poly.pdbx_strand_id
1 'polypeptide(L)'
;MLGLGPLRLHWSLLLGAALFCALQPGPLLVVGYAAVVLAHVLGHALAVAGTRLRVEGAMLHGLGGELLGSGEVSPVRRSVIALSGVAAQAVLLALAALVAMPADLHEALTRRNGVMLLLNLLPVKPLDGALAWKLPARLSAARRLRRRGELRASPDVRKDVDDLLRRIRSKPVR
;
A
#
# COMPACT_ATOMS: atom_id res chain seq x y z
N MET A 1 4.68 17.62 -0.87
CA MET A 1 5.42 17.12 -2.05
C MET A 1 5.63 15.63 -1.86
N LEU A 2 5.10 14.80 -2.76
CA LEU A 2 5.34 13.34 -2.74
C LEU A 2 6.74 13.08 -3.32
N GLY A 3 7.78 13.27 -2.50
CA GLY A 3 9.13 12.86 -2.86
C GLY A 3 9.29 11.38 -2.59
N LEU A 4 9.10 10.54 -3.61
CA LEU A 4 9.68 9.19 -3.60
C LEU A 4 11.18 9.43 -3.62
N GLY A 5 11.90 9.14 -2.53
CA GLY A 5 13.36 9.23 -2.50
C GLY A 5 14.01 8.26 -3.50
N PRO A 6 15.24 7.78 -3.29
CA PRO A 6 15.90 6.87 -4.23
C PRO A 6 15.04 5.63 -4.55
N LEU A 7 15.00 5.28 -5.84
CA LEU A 7 14.44 4.02 -6.33
C LEU A 7 15.49 2.92 -6.18
N ARG A 8 15.16 1.88 -5.40
CA ARG A 8 16.00 0.69 -5.21
C ARG A 8 15.44 -0.44 -6.05
N LEU A 9 16.29 -1.16 -6.76
CA LEU A 9 15.88 -2.30 -7.57
C LEU A 9 16.25 -3.58 -6.83
N HIS A 10 15.25 -4.39 -6.51
CA HIS A 10 15.48 -5.73 -5.98
C HIS A 10 15.84 -6.67 -7.13
N TRP A 11 16.73 -7.64 -6.90
CA TRP A 11 17.17 -8.58 -7.95
C TRP A 11 16.01 -9.32 -8.62
N SER A 12 14.92 -9.57 -7.88
CA SER A 12 13.73 -10.24 -8.40
C SER A 12 12.99 -9.40 -9.45
N LEU A 13 13.31 -8.11 -9.61
CA LEU A 13 12.81 -7.30 -10.72
C LEU A 13 13.29 -7.85 -12.07
N LEU A 14 14.56 -8.29 -12.14
CA LEU A 14 15.11 -8.92 -13.35
C LEU A 14 14.42 -10.26 -13.62
N LEU A 15 14.17 -11.04 -12.57
CA LEU A 15 13.42 -12.29 -12.69
C LEU A 15 11.98 -12.05 -13.17
N GLY A 16 11.30 -11.03 -12.62
CA GLY A 16 9.98 -10.62 -13.08
C GLY A 16 10.00 -10.18 -14.54
N ALA A 17 10.94 -9.31 -14.94
CA ALA A 17 11.10 -8.91 -16.33
C ALA A 17 11.37 -10.11 -17.26
N ALA A 18 12.16 -11.10 -16.82
CA ALA A 18 12.38 -12.32 -17.58
C ALA A 18 11.07 -13.14 -17.75
N LEU A 19 10.33 -13.37 -16.67
CA LEU A 19 9.09 -14.14 -16.71
C LEU A 19 7.98 -13.43 -17.52
N PHE A 20 7.87 -12.12 -17.36
CA PHE A 20 6.81 -11.32 -17.98
C PHE A 20 7.18 -10.69 -19.32
N CYS A 21 8.44 -10.74 -19.76
CA CYS A 21 8.86 -10.19 -21.04
C CYS A 21 9.77 -11.12 -21.88
N ALA A 22 10.68 -11.91 -21.29
CA ALA A 22 11.71 -12.61 -22.07
C ALA A 22 11.20 -13.76 -22.95
N LEU A 23 10.01 -14.30 -22.67
CA LEU A 23 9.37 -15.30 -23.55
C LEU A 23 8.92 -14.69 -24.90
N GLN A 24 8.78 -13.36 -24.98
CA GLN A 24 8.41 -12.59 -26.18
C GLN A 24 9.06 -11.20 -26.10
N PRO A 25 10.38 -11.09 -26.35
CA PRO A 25 11.11 -9.84 -26.11
C PRO A 25 10.67 -8.75 -27.09
N GLY A 26 9.80 -7.85 -26.62
CA GLY A 26 9.37 -6.65 -27.34
C GLY A 26 9.63 -5.40 -26.49
N PRO A 27 10.16 -4.29 -27.06
CA PRO A 27 10.45 -3.09 -26.29
C PRO A 27 9.17 -2.51 -25.66
N LEU A 28 8.03 -2.58 -26.36
CA LEU A 28 6.74 -2.11 -25.85
C LEU A 28 6.20 -3.00 -24.71
N LEU A 29 6.51 -4.30 -24.72
CA LEU A 29 6.15 -5.21 -23.65
C LEU A 29 6.92 -4.88 -22.36
N VAL A 30 8.22 -4.59 -22.49
CA VAL A 30 9.07 -4.15 -21.36
C VAL A 30 8.59 -2.82 -20.80
N VAL A 31 8.28 -1.86 -21.66
CA VAL A 31 7.70 -0.56 -21.25
C VAL A 31 6.36 -0.76 -20.54
N GLY A 32 5.49 -1.62 -21.07
CA GLY A 32 4.22 -1.95 -20.44
C GLY A 32 4.38 -2.60 -19.06
N TYR A 33 5.30 -3.56 -18.93
CA TYR A 33 5.61 -4.17 -17.64
C TYR A 33 6.16 -3.14 -16.63
N ALA A 34 7.08 -2.27 -17.05
CA ALA A 34 7.57 -1.19 -16.21
C ALA A 34 6.44 -0.25 -15.79
N ALA A 35 5.52 0.09 -16.70
CA ALA A 35 4.35 0.91 -16.40
C ALA A 35 3.43 0.25 -15.35
N VAL A 36 3.21 -1.06 -15.42
CA VAL A 36 2.44 -1.81 -14.41
C VAL A 36 3.10 -1.72 -13.04
N VAL A 37 4.41 -1.99 -12.96
CA VAL A 37 5.18 -1.92 -11.71
C VAL A 37 5.14 -0.51 -11.11
N LEU A 38 5.34 0.52 -11.93
CA LEU A 38 5.31 1.91 -11.50
C LEU A 38 3.91 2.34 -11.06
N ALA A 39 2.86 1.96 -11.78
CA ALA A 39 1.48 2.26 -11.41
C ALA A 39 1.11 1.64 -10.06
N HIS A 40 1.56 0.41 -9.79
CA HIS A 40 1.38 -0.25 -8.51
C HIS A 40 2.04 0.54 -7.37
N VAL A 41 3.31 0.92 -7.50
CA VAL A 41 4.01 1.72 -6.49
C VAL A 41 3.39 3.10 -6.31
N LEU A 42 2.92 3.72 -7.40
CA LEU A 42 2.19 4.98 -7.35
C LEU A 42 0.89 4.82 -6.55
N GLY A 43 0.18 3.70 -6.70
CA GLY A 43 -0.99 3.35 -5.90
C GLY A 43 -0.68 3.40 -4.40
N HIS A 44 0.43 2.81 -3.95
CA HIS A 44 0.88 2.92 -2.57
C HIS A 44 1.24 4.37 -2.20
N ALA A 45 1.97 5.08 -3.06
CA ALA A 45 2.42 6.46 -2.83
C ALA A 45 1.25 7.42 -2.62
N LEU A 46 0.18 7.26 -3.40
CA LEU A 46 -1.05 8.04 -3.25
C LEU A 46 -1.77 7.68 -1.93
N ALA A 47 -1.76 6.41 -1.53
CA ALA A 47 -2.37 5.98 -0.27
C ALA A 47 -1.56 6.33 0.99
N VAL A 48 -0.32 6.76 0.87
CA VAL A 48 0.44 7.35 2.00
C VAL A 48 0.32 8.87 2.04
N ALA A 49 -0.21 9.52 1.00
CA ALA A 49 -0.49 10.94 1.02
C ALA A 49 -1.41 11.30 2.20
N GLY A 50 -1.01 12.31 2.97
CA GLY A 50 -1.72 12.75 4.18
C GLY A 50 -1.53 11.86 5.41
N THR A 51 -0.62 10.88 5.37
CA THR A 51 -0.22 10.12 6.57
C THR A 51 1.02 10.72 7.22
N ARG A 52 1.33 10.31 8.45
CA ARG A 52 2.59 10.67 9.15
C ARG A 52 3.78 9.80 8.71
N LEU A 53 3.58 8.92 7.73
CA LEU A 53 4.65 8.08 7.22
C LEU A 53 5.63 8.94 6.41
N ARG A 54 6.90 8.92 6.78
CA ARG A 54 7.96 9.55 6.01
C ARG A 54 8.46 8.56 4.97
N VAL A 55 8.11 8.79 3.71
CA VAL A 55 8.63 8.00 2.59
C VAL A 55 10.08 8.41 2.34
N GLU A 56 10.99 7.46 2.46
CA GLU A 56 12.43 7.62 2.26
C GLU A 56 12.88 7.08 0.89
N GLY A 57 12.08 6.22 0.26
CA GLY A 57 12.34 5.69 -1.07
C GLY A 57 11.28 4.68 -1.50
N ALA A 58 11.53 4.00 -2.61
CA ALA A 58 10.72 2.86 -3.03
C ALA A 58 11.61 1.73 -3.54
N MET A 59 11.25 0.49 -3.25
CA MET A 59 11.92 -0.70 -3.75
C MET A 59 11.05 -1.39 -4.79
N LEU A 60 11.53 -1.49 -6.02
CA LEU A 60 10.86 -2.20 -7.10
C LEU A 60 11.29 -3.68 -7.10
N HIS A 61 10.33 -4.58 -7.25
CA HIS A 61 10.54 -6.02 -7.36
C HIS A 61 9.67 -6.62 -8.48
N GLY A 62 9.85 -7.90 -8.78
CA GLY A 62 9.22 -8.55 -9.95
C GLY A 62 7.69 -8.58 -10.01
N LEU A 63 7.01 -8.14 -8.95
CA LEU A 63 5.54 -8.16 -8.84
C LEU A 63 4.96 -6.76 -8.54
N GLY A 64 5.78 -5.71 -8.48
CA GLY A 64 5.35 -4.39 -8.05
C GLY A 64 6.46 -3.67 -7.31
N GLY A 65 6.14 -3.08 -6.16
CA GLY A 65 7.15 -2.48 -5.32
C GLY A 65 6.59 -1.99 -4.00
N GLU A 66 7.47 -1.81 -3.03
CA GLU A 66 7.12 -1.35 -1.69
C GLU A 66 7.70 0.04 -1.42
N LEU A 67 6.99 0.82 -0.61
CA LEU A 67 7.52 2.09 -0.13
C LEU A 67 8.42 1.85 1.07
N LEU A 68 9.63 2.39 1.00
CA LEU A 68 10.57 2.41 2.10
C LEU A 68 10.32 3.68 2.89
N GLY A 69 10.19 3.56 4.21
CA GLY A 69 9.92 4.71 5.05
C GLY A 69 9.78 4.36 6.50
N SER A 70 9.85 5.39 7.33
CA SER A 70 9.76 5.32 8.77
C SER A 70 8.50 6.03 9.27
N GLY A 71 7.88 5.49 10.32
CA GLY A 71 6.72 6.08 10.97
C GLY A 71 5.61 5.07 11.27
N GLU A 72 4.67 5.49 12.12
CA GLU A 72 3.55 4.65 12.52
C GLU A 72 2.35 4.84 11.60
N VAL A 73 1.83 3.72 11.11
CA VAL A 73 0.62 3.66 10.31
C VAL A 73 -0.37 2.71 10.97
N SER A 74 -1.60 3.19 11.15
CA SER A 74 -2.67 2.39 11.75
C SER A 74 -2.88 1.09 10.94
N PRO A 75 -3.31 -0.01 11.59
CA PRO A 75 -3.54 -1.27 10.88
C PRO A 75 -4.53 -1.15 9.72
N VAL A 76 -5.57 -0.32 9.87
CA VAL A 76 -6.52 -0.03 8.78
C VAL A 76 -5.81 0.63 7.62
N ARG A 77 -5.00 1.67 7.88
CA ARG A 77 -4.32 2.40 6.80
C ARG A 77 -3.26 1.54 6.11
N ARG A 78 -2.57 0.64 6.84
CA ARG A 78 -1.69 -0.37 6.22
C ARG A 78 -2.42 -1.28 5.23
N SER A 79 -3.63 -1.72 5.57
CA SER A 79 -4.45 -2.50 4.63
C SER A 79 -4.93 -1.68 3.43
N VAL A 80 -5.25 -0.39 3.62
CA VAL A 80 -5.61 0.52 2.53
C VAL A 80 -4.44 0.74 1.58
N ILE A 81 -3.23 0.94 2.11
CA ILE A 81 -2.01 1.09 1.31
C ILE A 81 -1.78 -0.20 0.50
N ALA A 82 -1.80 -1.38 1.13
CA ALA A 82 -1.63 -2.63 0.38
C ALA A 82 -2.69 -2.81 -0.72
N LEU A 83 -3.95 -2.47 -0.45
CA LEU A 83 -5.02 -2.55 -1.46
C LEU A 83 -4.84 -1.54 -2.60
N SER A 84 -4.23 -0.38 -2.35
CA SER A 84 -4.15 0.69 -3.36
C SER A 84 -3.18 0.40 -4.49
N GLY A 85 -2.12 -0.39 -4.24
CA GLY A 85 -1.24 -0.88 -5.31
C GLY A 85 -1.98 -1.79 -6.29
N VAL A 86 -2.72 -2.76 -5.76
CA VAL A 86 -3.61 -3.64 -6.55
C VAL A 86 -4.72 -2.84 -7.24
N ALA A 87 -5.33 -1.86 -6.56
CA ALA A 87 -6.37 -1.02 -7.16
C ALA A 87 -5.83 -0.20 -8.34
N ALA A 88 -4.60 0.31 -8.27
CA ALA A 88 -3.96 1.01 -9.37
C ALA A 88 -3.73 0.07 -10.58
N GLN A 89 -3.33 -1.19 -10.34
CA GLN A 89 -3.24 -2.20 -11.40
C GLN A 89 -4.60 -2.50 -12.03
N ALA A 90 -5.67 -2.57 -11.24
CA ALA A 90 -7.03 -2.81 -11.72
C ALA A 90 -7.54 -1.64 -12.58
N VAL A 91 -7.26 -0.39 -12.18
CA VAL A 91 -7.59 0.79 -12.98
C VAL A 91 -6.82 0.77 -14.29
N LEU A 92 -5.53 0.47 -14.26
CA LEU A 92 -4.70 0.37 -15.46
C LEU A 92 -5.20 -0.73 -16.40
N LEU A 93 -5.60 -1.88 -15.86
CA LEU A 93 -6.22 -2.99 -16.59
C LEU A 93 -7.50 -2.54 -17.30
N ALA A 94 -8.39 -1.86 -16.58
CA ALA A 94 -9.65 -1.37 -17.12
C ALA A 94 -9.44 -0.33 -18.22
N LEU A 95 -8.50 0.61 -18.04
CA LEU A 95 -8.15 1.59 -19.07
C LEU A 95 -7.57 0.92 -20.31
N ALA A 96 -6.70 -0.09 -20.13
CA ALA A 96 -6.12 -0.81 -21.25
C ALA A 96 -7.14 -1.60 -22.07
N ALA A 97 -8.20 -2.10 -21.43
CA ALA A 97 -9.30 -2.77 -22.12
C ALA A 97 -10.18 -1.84 -22.97
N LEU A 98 -10.14 -0.53 -22.71
CA LEU A 98 -10.99 0.47 -23.38
C LEU A 98 -10.25 1.31 -24.42
N VAL A 99 -8.92 1.34 -24.36
CA VAL A 99 -8.08 2.20 -25.20
C VAL A 99 -7.33 1.37 -26.23
N ALA A 100 -7.47 1.71 -27.51
CA ALA A 100 -6.70 1.09 -28.57
C ALA A 100 -5.21 1.45 -28.43
N MET A 101 -4.35 0.44 -28.48
CA MET A 101 -2.90 0.59 -28.33
C MET A 101 -2.16 -0.56 -29.03
N PRO A 102 -0.83 -0.46 -29.21
CA PRO A 102 -0.05 -1.54 -29.81
C PRO A 102 -0.21 -2.88 -29.08
N ALA A 103 -0.21 -3.99 -29.82
CA ALA A 103 -0.51 -5.33 -29.29
C ALA A 103 0.37 -5.72 -28.09
N ASP A 104 1.68 -5.45 -28.15
CA ASP A 104 2.62 -5.73 -27.06
C ASP A 104 2.30 -4.94 -25.78
N LEU A 105 1.95 -3.66 -25.94
CA LEU A 105 1.58 -2.82 -24.80
C LEU A 105 0.23 -3.27 -24.22
N HIS A 106 -0.73 -3.60 -25.09
CA HIS A 106 -2.01 -4.15 -24.69
C HIS A 106 -1.84 -5.47 -23.92
N GLU A 107 -1.02 -6.40 -24.40
CA GLU A 107 -0.72 -7.68 -23.73
C GLU A 107 -0.07 -7.45 -22.34
N ALA A 108 0.87 -6.51 -22.24
CA ALA A 108 1.48 -6.16 -20.95
C ALA A 108 0.45 -5.59 -19.96
N LEU A 109 -0.34 -4.61 -20.39
CA LEU A 109 -1.29 -3.90 -19.52
C LEU A 109 -2.56 -4.69 -19.22
N THR A 110 -2.88 -5.70 -20.04
CA THR A 110 -4.04 -6.57 -19.85
C THR A 110 -3.67 -7.91 -19.23
N ARG A 111 -3.23 -8.87 -20.05
CA ARG A 111 -3.02 -10.25 -19.64
C ARG A 111 -1.91 -10.39 -18.61
N ARG A 112 -0.74 -9.80 -18.85
CA ARG A 112 0.41 -9.88 -17.92
C ARG A 112 0.11 -9.15 -16.60
N ASN A 113 -0.42 -7.92 -16.69
CA ASN A 113 -0.90 -7.17 -15.54
C ASN A 113 -1.98 -7.92 -14.74
N GLY A 114 -2.93 -8.56 -15.41
CA GLY A 114 -3.97 -9.37 -14.79
C GLY A 114 -3.40 -10.53 -13.97
N VAL A 115 -2.40 -11.24 -14.50
CA VAL A 115 -1.68 -12.27 -13.74
C VAL A 115 -0.98 -11.66 -12.51
N MET A 116 -0.24 -10.55 -12.67
CA MET A 116 0.43 -9.88 -11.55
C MET A 116 -0.57 -9.40 -10.49
N LEU A 117 -1.71 -8.85 -10.89
CA LEU A 117 -2.78 -8.40 -10.01
C LEU A 117 -3.34 -9.57 -9.19
N LEU A 118 -3.62 -10.70 -9.84
CA LEU A 118 -4.10 -11.91 -9.15
C LEU A 118 -3.07 -12.43 -8.15
N LEU A 119 -1.78 -12.44 -8.52
CA LEU A 119 -0.70 -12.79 -7.61
C LEU A 119 -0.65 -11.83 -6.41
N ASN A 120 -0.68 -10.52 -6.63
CA ASN A 120 -0.65 -9.54 -5.54
C ASN A 120 -1.89 -9.60 -4.63
N LEU A 121 -3.02 -10.14 -5.10
CA LEU A 121 -4.19 -10.40 -4.28
C LEU A 121 -4.09 -11.65 -3.40
N LEU A 122 -3.09 -12.52 -3.59
CA LEU A 122 -2.96 -13.73 -2.78
C LEU A 122 -2.71 -13.38 -1.30
N PRO A 123 -3.39 -14.04 -0.34
CA PRO A 123 -3.28 -13.73 1.09
C PRO A 123 -2.00 -14.29 1.74
N VAL A 124 -0.86 -14.19 1.07
CA VAL A 124 0.43 -14.78 1.46
C VAL A 124 1.50 -13.70 1.50
N LYS A 125 2.36 -13.70 2.54
CA LYS A 125 3.50 -12.77 2.58
C LYS A 125 4.54 -13.17 1.53
N PRO A 126 5.23 -12.22 0.87
CA PRO A 126 5.23 -10.77 1.10
C PRO A 126 4.17 -9.97 0.31
N LEU A 127 3.18 -10.62 -0.29
CA LEU A 127 2.23 -9.99 -1.21
C LEU A 127 1.20 -9.11 -0.49
N ASP A 128 0.68 -8.10 -1.20
CA ASP A 128 -0.26 -7.11 -0.67
C ASP A 128 -1.55 -7.75 -0.13
N GLY A 129 -2.01 -8.83 -0.74
CA GLY A 129 -3.21 -9.57 -0.35
C GLY A 129 -3.19 -9.94 1.14
N ALA A 130 -2.03 -10.28 1.70
CA ALA A 130 -1.88 -10.61 3.12
C ALA A 130 -2.35 -9.49 4.07
N LEU A 131 -2.29 -8.23 3.62
CA LEU A 131 -2.78 -7.06 4.35
C LEU A 131 -4.11 -6.55 3.80
N ALA A 132 -4.33 -6.59 2.49
CA ALA A 132 -5.54 -6.10 1.83
C ALA A 132 -6.79 -6.83 2.33
N TRP A 133 -6.75 -8.17 2.41
CA TRP A 133 -7.88 -8.99 2.90
C TRP A 133 -8.23 -8.75 4.38
N LYS A 134 -7.32 -8.15 5.16
CA LYS A 134 -7.60 -7.78 6.56
C LYS A 134 -8.40 -6.49 6.68
N LEU A 135 -8.59 -5.73 5.60
CA LEU A 135 -9.28 -4.44 5.61
C LEU A 135 -10.72 -4.53 6.14
N PRO A 136 -11.59 -5.45 5.68
CA PRO A 136 -12.98 -5.50 6.13
C PRO A 136 -13.08 -5.78 7.64
N ALA A 137 -12.29 -6.73 8.13
CA ALA A 137 -12.21 -7.06 9.55
C ALA A 137 -11.72 -5.85 10.37
N ARG A 138 -10.64 -5.18 9.94
CA ARG A 138 -10.07 -4.00 10.61
C ARG A 138 -11.03 -2.81 10.62
N LEU A 139 -11.75 -2.56 9.52
CA LEU A 139 -12.79 -1.53 9.44
C LEU A 139 -13.96 -1.83 10.38
N SER A 140 -14.40 -3.10 10.44
CA SER A 140 -15.49 -3.49 11.34
C SER A 140 -15.11 -3.32 12.81
N ALA A 141 -13.86 -3.65 13.18
CA ALA A 141 -13.34 -3.46 14.52
C ALA A 141 -13.23 -1.97 14.88
N ALA A 142 -12.68 -1.14 14.00
CA ALA A 142 -12.59 0.30 14.20
C ALA A 142 -13.98 0.96 14.35
N ARG A 143 -14.97 0.53 13.55
CA ARG A 143 -16.36 1.00 13.67
C ARG A 143 -16.99 0.59 15.00
N ARG A 144 -16.74 -0.63 15.48
CA ARG A 144 -17.24 -1.12 16.77
C ARG A 144 -16.68 -0.31 17.94
N LEU A 145 -15.37 -0.09 17.98
CA LEU A 145 -14.72 0.73 19.01
C LEU A 145 -15.25 2.18 19.01
N ARG A 146 -15.57 2.71 17.82
CA ARG A 146 -16.12 4.07 17.72
C ARG A 146 -17.56 4.14 18.22
N ARG A 147 -18.37 3.12 17.93
CA ARG A 147 -19.76 3.02 18.42
C ARG A 147 -19.82 2.84 19.94
N ARG A 148 -18.86 2.14 20.53
CA ARG A 148 -18.75 1.96 21.99
C ARG A 148 -18.25 3.21 22.73
N GLY A 149 -17.89 4.29 22.03
CA GLY A 149 -17.36 5.51 22.66
C GLY A 149 -15.91 5.40 23.15
N GLU A 150 -15.31 4.21 23.14
CA GLU A 150 -13.95 3.92 23.62
C GLU A 150 -12.86 4.70 22.86
N LEU A 151 -13.13 5.12 21.62
CA LEU A 151 -12.19 5.91 20.81
C LEU A 151 -12.11 7.41 21.18
N ARG A 152 -13.01 7.94 22.02
CA ARG A 152 -13.07 9.38 22.37
C ARG A 152 -12.59 9.71 23.80
N ALA A 153 -11.77 8.84 24.38
CA ALA A 153 -11.43 8.74 25.80
C ALA A 153 -12.51 7.96 26.54
N SER A 154 -12.10 6.82 27.11
CA SER A 154 -12.88 6.24 28.19
C SER A 154 -13.05 7.33 29.27
N PRO A 155 -14.27 7.56 29.79
CA PRO A 155 -14.49 8.42 30.94
C PRO A 155 -13.50 8.12 32.07
N ASP A 156 -13.10 6.85 32.21
CA ASP A 156 -12.13 6.38 33.19
C ASP A 156 -10.73 6.93 32.95
N VAL A 157 -10.24 6.99 31.71
CA VAL A 157 -8.92 7.55 31.40
C VAL A 157 -8.88 9.05 31.68
N ARG A 158 -9.98 9.76 31.39
CA ARG A 158 -10.10 11.18 31.69
C ARG A 158 -10.13 11.42 33.20
N LYS A 159 -10.84 10.56 33.93
CA LYS A 159 -10.93 10.57 35.39
C LYS A 159 -9.57 10.27 36.04
N ASP A 160 -8.83 9.29 35.54
CA ASP A 160 -7.50 8.91 35.99
C ASP A 160 -6.48 10.04 35.77
N VAL A 161 -6.53 10.70 34.60
CA VAL A 161 -5.68 11.87 34.32
C VAL A 161 -6.02 13.04 35.25
N ASP A 162 -7.30 13.34 35.46
CA ASP A 162 -7.73 14.40 36.37
C ASP A 162 -7.33 14.10 37.83
N ASP A 163 -7.40 12.84 38.25
CA ASP A 163 -6.97 12.41 39.59
C ASP A 163 -5.45 12.51 39.76
N LEU A 164 -4.69 12.15 38.72
CA LEU A 164 -3.23 12.29 38.72
C LEU A 164 -2.82 13.77 38.85
N LEU A 165 -3.48 14.65 38.08
CA LEU A 165 -3.23 16.10 38.12
C LEU A 165 -3.59 16.70 39.48
N ARG A 166 -4.68 16.25 40.12
CA ARG A 166 -5.02 16.64 41.49
C ARG A 166 -3.94 16.24 42.49
N ARG A 167 -3.44 15.00 42.42
CA ARG A 167 -2.38 14.49 43.31
C ARG A 167 -1.06 15.25 43.17
N ILE A 168 -0.72 15.67 41.94
CA ILE A 168 0.49 16.48 41.68
C ILE A 168 0.32 17.87 42.29
N ARG A 169 -0.85 18.50 42.13
CA ARG A 169 -1.15 19.82 42.72
C ARG A 169 -1.25 19.81 44.24
N SER A 170 -1.64 18.68 44.84
CA SER A 170 -1.79 18.56 46.30
C SER A 170 -0.50 18.20 47.03
N LYS A 171 0.61 17.91 46.33
CA LYS A 171 1.91 17.74 46.99
C LYS A 171 2.52 19.12 47.26
N PRO A 172 2.69 19.53 48.52
CA PRO A 172 3.46 20.72 48.83
C PRO A 172 4.91 20.44 48.45
N VAL A 173 5.50 21.35 47.67
CA VAL A 173 6.95 21.41 47.47
C VAL A 173 7.56 21.72 48.84
N ARG A 174 8.20 20.73 49.46
CA ARG A 174 9.09 20.93 50.61
C ARG A 174 10.48 21.27 50.11
#